data_AF-A0A6J4VY25-F1
#
_entry.id   AF-A0A6J4VY25-F1
#
_cell.length_a   1.000
_cell.length_b   1.000
_cell.length_c   1.000
_cell.angle_alpha   90.00
_cell.angle_beta   90.00
_cell.angle_gamma   90.00
#
_symmetry.space_group_name_H-M   'P 1'
#
loop_
_entity.id
_entity.type
_entity.pdbx_description
1 polymer ?
#
loop_
_entity_poly.entity_id
_entity_poly.type
_entity_poly.pdbx_seq_one_letter_code
_entity_poly.pdbx_strand_id
1 'polypeptide(L)' 'MPPDRRYQVWLFTEDGVRESGDSFAPDAWGNAQVLLHAPAPFARCLAAGVSAEPLGNGESPSAPLAIDGWIR' A
#
# COMPACT_ATOMS: atom_id res chain seq x y z
N MET A 1 -0.92 4.87 12.62
CA MET A 1 -1.49 3.55 12.26
C MET A 1 -1.29 2.60 13.43
N PRO A 2 -2.27 1.75 13.83
CA PRO A 2 -2.05 0.75 14.88
C PRO A 2 -0.76 -0.09 14.68
N PRO A 3 0.15 -0.15 15.68
CA PRO A 3 1.46 -0.80 15.56
C PRO A 3 1.40 -2.34 15.53
N ASP A 4 0.25 -2.92 15.85
CA ASP A 4 0.00 -4.36 15.91
C ASP A 4 -0.58 -4.92 14.60
N ARG A 5 -0.62 -4.11 13.54
CA ARG A 5 -1.17 -4.50 12.22
C ARG A 5 -0.13 -4.42 11.12
N ARG A 6 -0.37 -5.20 10.06
CA ARG A 6 0.33 -5.05 8.79
C ARG A 6 -0.53 -4.25 7.82
N TYR A 7 0.15 -3.56 6.94
CA TYR A 7 -0.46 -2.71 5.93
C TYR A 7 0.12 -3.07 4.57
N GLN A 8 -0.71 -3.01 3.55
CA GLN A 8 -0.31 -3.28 2.18
C GLN A 8 -0.40 -1.99 1.38
N VAL A 9 0.67 -1.65 0.67
CA VAL A 9 0.67 -0.53 -0.26
C VAL A 9 0.18 -0.99 -1.62
N TRP A 10 -0.60 -0.12 -2.25
CA TRP A 10 -1.14 -0.26 -3.59
C TRP A 10 -0.68 0.89 -4.45
N LEU A 11 -0.25 0.58 -5.66
CA LEU A 11 0.03 1.54 -6.71
C LEU A 11 -1.09 1.44 -7.76
N PHE A 12 -1.58 2.60 -8.20
CA PHE A 12 -2.61 2.69 -9.22
C PHE A 12 -2.00 3.25 -10.50
N THR A 13 -2.14 2.53 -11.60
CA THR A 13 -1.63 2.96 -12.90
C THR A 13 -2.66 3.80 -13.67
N GLU A 14 -2.22 4.46 -14.74
CA GLU A 14 -3.10 5.19 -15.69
C GLU A 14 -4.23 4.33 -16.26
N ASP A 15 -3.95 3.04 -16.50
CA ASP A 15 -4.94 2.06 -16.99
C ASP A 15 -5.94 1.63 -15.91
N GLY A 16 -5.87 2.21 -14.71
CA GLY A 16 -6.71 1.85 -13.56
C GLY A 16 -6.33 0.51 -12.92
N VAL A 17 -5.18 -0.07 -13.28
CA VAL A 17 -4.70 -1.31 -12.69
C VAL A 17 -4.19 -1.02 -11.28
N ARG A 18 -4.58 -1.89 -10.34
CA ARG A 18 -4.10 -1.88 -8.96
C ARG A 18 -3.00 -2.91 -8.82
N GLU A 19 -1.79 -2.46 -8.53
CA GLU A 19 -0.63 -3.32 -8.34
C GLU A 19 -0.19 -3.33 -6.87
N SER A 20 0.29 -4.49 -6.40
CA SER A 20 0.83 -4.67 -5.05
C SER A 20 2.23 -4.06 -4.95
N GLY A 21 2.40 -3.07 -4.07
CA GLY A 21 3.68 -2.35 -3.89
C GLY A 21 4.61 -2.92 -2.82
N ASP A 22 4.10 -3.83 -1.97
CA ASP A 22 4.70 -4.49 -0.77
C ASP A 22 3.98 -4.12 0.55
N SER A 23 4.20 -4.94 1.58
CA SER A 23 3.61 -4.82 2.91
C SER A 23 4.59 -4.21 3.92
N PHE A 24 4.07 -3.50 4.91
CA PHE A 24 4.87 -2.90 5.98
C PHE A 24 4.17 -2.99 7.35
N ALA A 25 4.97 -2.85 8.40
CA ALA A 25 4.49 -2.62 9.75
C ALA A 25 4.92 -1.22 10.20
N PRO A 26 4.04 -0.45 10.88
CA PRO A 26 4.44 0.83 11.43
C PRO A 26 5.29 0.63 12.68
N ASP A 27 6.04 1.66 13.06
CA ASP A 27 6.79 1.73 14.31
C ASP A 27 5.86 1.78 15.54
N ALA A 28 6.46 1.76 16.72
CA ALA A 28 5.72 1.79 17.99
C ALA A 28 4.85 3.05 18.19
N TRP A 29 5.12 4.12 17.44
CA TRP A 29 4.34 5.36 17.45
C TRP A 29 3.30 5.41 16.32
N GLY A 30 3.25 4.38 15.48
CA GLY A 30 2.29 4.24 14.40
C GLY A 30 2.70 4.93 13.10
N ASN A 31 3.98 5.23 12.90
CA ASN A 31 4.54 5.82 11.68
C ASN A 31 5.21 4.77 10.80
N ALA A 32 5.31 5.02 9.50
CA ALA A 32 6.10 4.17 8.60
C ALA A 32 6.72 5.01 7.49
N GLN A 33 7.93 4.62 7.08
CA GLN A 33 8.53 5.02 5.81
C GLN A 33 8.85 3.74 5.06
N VAL A 34 8.40 3.64 3.82
CA VAL A 34 8.49 2.41 3.03
C VAL A 34 9.12 2.74 1.69
N LEU A 35 10.15 1.98 1.33
CA LEU A 35 10.70 1.97 -0.01
C LEU A 35 9.99 0.85 -0.78
N LEU A 36 9.34 1.20 -1.88
CA LEU A 36 8.57 0.27 -2.70
C LEU A 36 9.30 0.03 -4.01
N HIS A 37 9.26 -1.22 -4.48
CA HIS A 37 9.64 -1.53 -5.86
C HIS A 37 8.39 -1.48 -6.73
N ALA A 38 8.31 -0.45 -7.58
CA ALA A 38 7.23 -0.36 -8.53
C ALA A 38 7.34 -1.50 -9.58
N PRO A 39 6.27 -2.27 -9.85
CA PRO A 39 6.31 -3.37 -10.83
C PRO A 39 6.45 -2.87 -12.27
N ALA A 40 6.05 -1.62 -12.49
CA ALA A 40 6.20 -0.87 -13.72
C ALA A 40 6.99 0.44 -13.46
N PRO A 41 7.45 1.15 -14.52
CA PRO A 41 8.07 2.46 -14.34
C PRO A 41 7.17 3.38 -13.50
N PHE A 42 7.73 3.94 -12.42
CA PHE A 42 6.98 4.75 -11.45
C PHE A 42 6.24 5.94 -12.09
N ALA A 43 6.73 6.44 -13.22
CA ALA A 43 6.07 7.48 -14.01
C ALA A 43 4.67 7.11 -14.52
N ARG A 44 4.29 5.83 -14.51
CA ARG A 44 2.95 5.34 -14.86
C ARG A 44 2.00 5.25 -13.66
N CYS A 45 2.50 5.45 -12.45
CA CYS A 45 1.71 5.41 -11.23
C CYS A 45 1.06 6.77 -10.99
N LEU A 46 -0.27 6.83 -11.01
CA LEU A 46 -1.04 8.05 -10.77
C LEU A 46 -1.36 8.28 -9.29
N ALA A 47 -1.47 7.21 -8.52
CA ALA A 47 -1.85 7.28 -7.13
C ALA A 47 -1.24 6.13 -6.33
N ALA A 48 -1.19 6.33 -5.02
CA ALA A 48 -0.89 5.29 -4.06
C ALA A 48 -2.00 5.21 -3.01
N GLY A 49 -2.20 4.02 -2.46
CA GLY A 49 -3.11 3.81 -1.36
C GLY A 49 -2.65 2.71 -0.42
N VAL A 50 -3.26 2.64 0.76
CA VAL A 50 -2.88 1.68 1.80
C VAL A 50 -4.11 0.95 2.33
N SER A 51 -4.09 -0.38 2.39
CA SER A 51 -5.07 -1.18 3.14
C SER A 51 -4.46 -1.74 4.41
N ALA A 52 -5.28 -1.95 5.45
CA ALA A 52 -4.86 -2.68 6.64
C ALA A 52 -5.13 -4.18 6.43
N GLU A 53 -4.08 -5.01 6.35
CA GLU A 53 -4.26 -6.45 6.20
C GLU A 53 -4.30 -7.13 7.59
N PRO A 54 -5.20 -8.10 7.82
CA PRO A 54 -5.09 -9.03 8.93
C PRO A 54 -3.71 -9.71 8.90
N LEU A 55 -3.18 -10.11 10.06
CA LEU A 55 -2.00 -10.98 10.12
C LEU A 55 -2.38 -12.37 9.51
N GLY A 56 -2.31 -12.49 8.19
CA GLY A 56 -2.76 -13.65 7.43
C GLY A 56 -2.43 -13.55 5.94
N ASN A 57 -2.12 -14.68 5.34
CA ASN A 57 -1.60 -14.95 4.00
C ASN A 57 -2.62 -14.75 2.85
N GLY A 58 -3.41 -13.67 2.87
CA GLY A 58 -4.43 -13.41 1.84
C GLY A 58 -3.84 -12.79 0.56
N GLU A 59 -3.95 -13.49 -0.57
CA GLU A 59 -3.53 -13.06 -1.92
C GLU A 59 -4.34 -11.89 -2.50
N SER A 60 -5.21 -11.25 -1.71
CA SER A 60 -6.04 -10.13 -2.14
C SER A 60 -6.36 -9.21 -0.97
N PRO A 61 -6.44 -7.88 -1.20
CA PRO A 61 -6.69 -6.90 -0.16
C PRO A 61 -8.01 -7.20 0.53
N SER A 62 -7.95 -7.53 1.81
CA SER A 62 -9.13 -7.93 2.58
C SER A 62 -9.83 -6.74 3.25
N ALA A 63 -9.23 -5.55 3.22
CA ALA A 63 -9.77 -4.34 3.84
C ALA A 63 -9.99 -3.18 2.85
N PRO A 64 -10.95 -2.28 3.15
CA PRO A 64 -11.13 -1.01 2.44
C PRO A 64 -9.84 -0.18 2.45
N LEU A 65 -9.70 0.68 1.45
CA LEU A 65 -8.59 1.62 1.38
C LEU A 65 -8.63 2.55 2.61
N ALA A 66 -7.56 2.56 3.40
CA ALA A 66 -7.46 3.36 4.61
C ALA A 66 -6.95 4.78 4.34
N ILE A 67 -6.11 4.95 3.31
CA ILE A 67 -5.51 6.22 2.89
C ILE A 67 -5.28 6.14 1.37
N ASP A 68 -5.67 7.18 0.60
CA ASP A 68 -5.28 7.43 -0.78
C ASP A 68 -4.59 8.80 -0.94
N GLY A 69 -3.79 8.92 -2.00
CA GLY A 69 -3.22 10.18 -2.45
C GLY A 69 -2.76 10.12 -3.91
N TRP A 70 -2.89 11.24 -4.62
CA TRP A 70 -2.38 11.39 -5.97
C TRP A 70 -0.88 11.63 -5.95
N ILE A 71 -0.17 10.96 -6.86
CA ILE A 71 1.25 11.19 -7.15
C ILE A 71 1.27 12.28 -8.24
N ARG A 72 1.90 13.43 -7.94
CA ARG A 72 2.05 14.55 -8.89
C ARG A 72 3.43 14.55 -9.52
#